data_AF-A0A5M6D979-F1
#
_entry.id   AF-A0A5M6D979-F1
#
_cell.length_a   1.000
_cell.length_b   1.000
_cell.length_c   1.000
_cell.angle_alpha   90.00
_cell.angle_beta   90.00
_cell.angle_gamma   90.00
#
_symmetry.space_group_name_H-M   'P 1'
#
loop_
_entity.id
_entity.type
_entity.pdbx_description
1 polymer ?
#
loop_
_entity_poly.entity_id
_entity_poly.type
_entity_poly.pdbx_seq_one_letter_code
_entity_poly.pdbx_strand_id
1 'polypeptide(L)' 'MTAKEVIKELVKNGWELVSQKGSHKKFKKNGKSCIVAVHGNNNIPIGTLNSIKNSVKLAEDNI' A
#
# COMPACT_ATOMS: atom_id res chain seq x y z
N MET A 1 -10.80 -6.72 -3.82
CA MET A 1 -9.42 -6.63 -3.31
C MET A 1 -9.48 -6.08 -1.89
N THR A 2 -9.05 -6.90 -0.93
CA THR A 2 -9.00 -6.56 0.49
C THR A 2 -7.68 -5.88 0.83
N ALA A 3 -7.62 -5.20 1.97
CA ALA A 3 -6.38 -4.60 2.44
C ALA A 3 -5.25 -5.62 2.64
N LYS A 4 -5.59 -6.86 3.00
CA LYS A 4 -4.62 -7.95 3.13
C LYS A 4 -3.98 -8.32 1.79
N GLU A 5 -4.76 -8.35 0.71
CA GLU A 5 -4.24 -8.65 -0.63
C GLU A 5 -3.29 -7.56 -1.12
N VAL A 6 -3.66 -6.29 -0.95
CA VAL A 6 -2.79 -5.15 -1.29
C VAL A 6 -1.47 -5.22 -0.52
N ILE A 7 -1.51 -5.53 0.78
CA ILE A 7 -0.30 -5.65 1.60
C ILE A 7 0.59 -6.79 1.10
N LYS A 8 0.01 -7.95 0.75
CA LYS A 8 0.76 -9.08 0.19
C LYS A 8 1.46 -8.70 -1.11
N GLU A 9 0.77 -7.98 -1.99
CA GLU A 9 1.33 -7.51 -3.26
C GLU A 9 2.44 -6.49 -3.04
N LEU A 10 2.26 -5.54 -2.13
CA LEU A 10 3.30 -4.57 -1.74
C LEU A 10 4.56 -5.28 -1.23
N VAL A 11 4.41 -6.19 -0.27
CA VAL A 11 5.56 -6.94 0.30
C VAL A 11 6.24 -7.79 -0.77
N LYS A 12 5.49 -8.46 -1.65
CA LYS A 12 6.05 -9.22 -2.80
C LYS A 12 6.85 -8.33 -3.74
N ASN A 13 6.43 -7.08 -3.92
CA ASN A 13 7.12 -6.08 -4.71
C ASN A 13 8.27 -5.39 -3.94
N GLY A 14 8.68 -5.89 -2.77
CA GLY A 14 9.79 -5.33 -2.00
C GLY A 14 9.46 -4.04 -1.26
N TRP A 15 8.19 -3.76 -0.98
CA TRP A 15 7.80 -2.69 -0.08
C TRP A 15 7.88 -3.13 1.37
N GLU A 16 8.51 -2.30 2.20
CA GLU A 16 8.73 -2.58 3.61
C GLU A 16 7.79 -1.76 4.47
N LEU A 17 7.17 -2.37 5.49
CA LEU A 17 6.35 -1.67 6.46
C LEU A 17 7.24 -0.85 7.39
N VAL A 18 7.15 0.48 7.32
CA VAL A 18 7.97 1.38 8.14
C VAL A 18 7.27 1.84 9.41
N SER A 19 5.94 1.99 9.37
CA SER A 19 5.17 2.37 10.55
C SER A 19 3.70 2.00 10.41
N GLN A 20 3.02 1.91 11.54
CA GLN A 20 1.57 1.72 11.58
C GLN A 20 0.98 2.64 12.64
N LYS A 21 -0.09 3.34 12.30
CA LYS A 21 -0.91 4.13 13.24
C LYS A 21 -2.38 3.73 13.11
N GLY A 22 -2.88 3.01 14.10
CA GLY A 22 -4.22 2.44 14.06
C GLY A 22 -4.38 1.49 12.88
N SER A 23 -5.41 1.73 12.06
CA SER A 23 -5.68 1.00 10.82
C SER A 23 -4.75 1.38 9.66
N HIS A 24 -3.99 2.47 9.73
CA HIS A 24 -3.15 2.92 8.62
C HIS A 24 -1.74 2.33 8.72
N LYS A 25 -1.35 1.56 7.71
CA LYS A 25 -0.01 0.99 7.54
C LYS A 25 0.77 1.78 6.50
N LYS A 26 1.95 2.25 6.85
CA LYS A 26 2.86 2.99 5.97
C LYS A 26 3.95 2.06 5.46
N PHE A 27 4.07 1.96 4.16
CA PHE A 27 5.09 1.21 3.45
C PHE A 27 6.09 2.16 2.80
N LYS A 28 7.35 1.71 2.66
CA LYS A 28 8.40 2.44 1.95
C LYS A 28 9.14 1.50 1.00
N LYS A 29 9.53 2.03 -0.16
CA LYS A 29 10.41 1.37 -1.14
C LYS A 29 11.17 2.43 -1.91
N ASN A 30 12.49 2.30 -2.05
CA ASN A 30 13.34 3.20 -2.85
C ASN A 30 13.03 4.70 -2.63
N GLY A 31 12.89 5.13 -1.37
CA GLY A 31 12.59 6.53 -1.03
C GLY A 31 11.11 6.95 -1.14
N LYS A 32 10.25 6.14 -1.75
CA LYS A 32 8.80 6.41 -1.89
C LYS A 32 8.00 5.82 -0.74
N SER A 33 6.91 6.48 -0.38
CA SER A 33 6.02 6.08 0.70
C SER A 33 4.63 5.75 0.17
N CYS A 34 4.01 4.69 0.69
CA CYS A 34 2.61 4.34 0.41
C CYS A 34 1.87 4.13 1.73
N ILE A 35 0.60 4.51 1.82
CA ILE A 35 -0.23 4.30 3.02
C ILE A 35 -1.43 3.44 2.65
N VAL A 36 -1.59 2.33 3.36
CA VAL A 36 -2.71 1.41 3.20
C VAL A 36 -3.57 1.45 4.46
N ALA A 37 -4.83 1.86 4.31
CA ALA A 37 -5.82 1.79 5.38
C ALA A 37 -6.39 0.36 5.47
N VAL A 38 -6.25 -0.26 6.64
CA VAL A 38 -6.74 -1.60 6.97
C VAL A 38 -7.95 -1.47 7.90
N HIS A 39 -9.13 -1.25 7.33
CA HIS A 39 -10.38 -1.15 8.09
C HIS A 39 -11.08 -2.53 8.20
N GLY A 40 -10.66 -3.38 9.14
CA GLY A 40 -11.36 -4.65 9.41
C GLY A 40 -11.61 -5.52 8.16
N ASN A 41 -12.78 -6.16 8.08
CA ASN A 41 -13.13 -7.13 7.03
C ASN A 41 -13.73 -6.52 5.75
N ASN A 42 -13.64 -5.20 5.59
CA ASN A 42 -14.32 -4.51 4.49
C ASN A 42 -13.38 -4.31 3.29
N ASN A 43 -13.93 -4.45 2.10
CA ASN A 43 -13.25 -4.16 0.83
C ASN A 43 -12.69 -2.75 0.82
N ILE A 44 -11.49 -2.57 0.27
CA ILE A 44 -10.92 -1.24 0.06
C ILE A 44 -11.76 -0.52 -1.00
N PRO A 45 -12.25 0.71 -0.73
CA PRO A 45 -12.93 1.52 -1.73
C PRO A 45 -12.06 1.72 -2.96
N ILE A 46 -12.65 1.70 -4.16
CA ILE A 46 -11.89 1.77 -5.41
C ILE A 46 -11.02 3.03 -5.52
N GLY A 47 -11.45 4.15 -4.94
CA GLY A 47 -10.65 5.38 -4.86
C GLY A 47 -9.36 5.20 -4.04
N THR A 48 -9.44 4.50 -2.89
CA THR A 48 -8.28 4.17 -2.07
C THR A 48 -7.36 3.19 -2.80
N LEU A 49 -7.93 2.20 -3.48
CA LEU A 49 -7.15 1.26 -4.29
C LEU A 49 -6.39 1.97 -5.42
N ASN A 50 -7.04 2.90 -6.11
CA ASN A 50 -6.41 3.69 -7.18
C ASN A 50 -5.31 4.61 -6.64
N SER A 51 -5.51 5.23 -5.47
CA SER A 51 -4.47 6.03 -4.81
C SER A 51 -3.23 5.19 -4.46
N ILE A 52 -3.45 3.99 -3.93
CA ILE A 52 -2.36 3.03 -3.64
C ILE A 52 -1.67 2.62 -4.94
N LYS A 53 -2.42 2.21 -5.98
CA LYS A 53 -1.85 1.83 -7.28
C LYS A 53 -1.03 2.95 -7.91
N ASN A 54 -1.49 4.19 -7.88
CA ASN A 54 -0.72 5.33 -8.40
C ASN A 54 0.57 5.56 -7.60
N SER A 55 0.51 5.43 -6.27
CA SER A 55 1.68 5.54 -5.40
C SER A 55 2.71 4.44 -5.69
N VAL A 56 2.24 3.24 -6.00
CA VAL A 56 3.08 2.08 -6.33
C VAL A 56 3.64 2.17 -7.75
N LYS A 57 2.80 2.47 -8.75
CA LYS A 57 3.21 2.62 -10.15
C LYS A 57 4.27 3.69 -10.30
N LEU A 58 4.09 4.83 -9.63
CA LEU A 58 5.09 5.88 -9.62
C LEU A 58 6.43 5.36 -9.08
N ALA A 59 6.44 4.37 -8.18
CA ALA A 59 7.66 3.76 -7.64
C ALA A 59 8.39 2.81 -8.59
N GLU A 60 7.68 2.15 -9.51
CA GLU A 60 8.27 1.21 -10.47
C GLU A 60 8.89 1.92 -11.68
N ASP A 61 8.37 3.08 -12.06
CA ASP A 61 8.81 3.89 -13.21
C ASP A 61 10.10 4.70 -12.96
N ASN A 62 10.95 4.32 -12.00
CA ASN A 62 12.21 5.03 -11.69
C ASN A 62 13.41 4.05 -11.61
N ILE A 63 13.47 3.11 -12.55
CA ILE A 63 14.66 2.30 -12.82
C ILE A 63 15.26 2.72 -14.16
#